data_AF-A0A9D1EUT5-F1
#
_entry.id   AF-A0A9D1EUT5-F1
#
_cell.length_a   1.000
_cell.length_b   1.000
_cell.length_c   1.000
_cell.angle_alpha   90.00
_cell.angle_beta   90.00
_cell.angle_gamma   90.00
#
_symmetry.space_group_name_H-M   'P 1'
#
loop_
_entity.id
_entity.type
_entity.pdbx_description
1 polymer ?
#
loop_
_entity_poly.entity_id
_entity_poly.type
_entity_poly.pdbx_seq_one_letter_code
_entity_poly.pdbx_strand_id
1 'polypeptide(L)'
;MKIVVLEGSPNKKGSTHLLADCFRQGAEEAGHIVEPIDVAHANIHPCTGCIHCGYEGPCAQKDDVEGIRGKILSADMMVFATPLYSREQRAKRTCLHVHLATAARVKYPAALLRCKFDAP
;
A
#
# COMPACT_ATOMS: atom_id res chain seq x y z
N MET A 1 -10.05 12.54 -0.54
CA MET A 1 -8.66 12.28 -0.11
C MET A 1 -7.91 11.60 -1.23
N LYS A 2 -6.61 11.85 -1.34
CA LYS A 2 -5.68 11.07 -2.15
C LYS A 2 -5.15 9.90 -1.33
N ILE A 3 -5.45 8.68 -1.75
CA ILE A 3 -5.07 7.45 -1.08
C ILE A 3 -4.04 6.73 -1.95
N VAL A 4 -2.90 6.36 -1.39
CA VAL A 4 -1.91 5.53 -2.07
C VAL A 4 -1.99 4.11 -1.54
N VAL A 5 -2.16 3.14 -2.42
CA VAL A 5 -2.17 1.70 -2.06
C VAL A 5 -0.86 1.08 -2.54
N LEU A 6 -0.02 0.64 -1.61
CA LEU A 6 1.22 -0.07 -1.91
C LEU A 6 0.94 -1.58 -1.98
N GLU A 7 1.00 -2.14 -3.18
CA GLU A 7 0.82 -3.58 -3.42
C GLU A 7 2.18 -4.29 -3.40
N GLY A 8 2.38 -5.13 -2.38
CA GLY A 8 3.59 -5.93 -2.19
C GLY A 8 3.45 -7.39 -2.63
N SER A 9 2.35 -7.77 -3.28
CA SER A 9 2.16 -9.15 -3.76
C SER A 9 2.79 -9.37 -5.13
N PRO A 10 3.70 -10.35 -5.29
CA PRO A 10 4.20 -10.71 -6.62
C PRO A 10 3.13 -11.37 -7.50
N ASN A 11 2.02 -11.85 -6.91
CA ASN A 11 0.93 -12.45 -7.67
C ASN A 11 -0.12 -11.39 -8.03
N LYS A 12 -0.09 -10.94 -9.30
CA LYS A 12 -1.03 -9.98 -9.89
C LYS A 12 -2.49 -10.46 -9.97
N LYS A 13 -2.75 -11.76 -9.81
CA LYS A 13 -4.10 -12.33 -9.76
C LYS A 13 -4.37 -13.00 -8.41
N GLY A 14 -3.58 -12.67 -7.39
CA GLY A 14 -3.67 -13.25 -6.06
C GLY A 14 -4.73 -12.57 -5.20
N SER A 15 -5.04 -13.19 -4.08
CA SER A 15 -5.99 -12.68 -3.08
C SER A 15 -5.65 -11.27 -2.59
N THR A 16 -4.37 -10.92 -2.49
CA THR A 16 -3.93 -9.55 -2.13
C THR A 16 -4.33 -8.51 -3.16
N HIS A 17 -4.16 -8.81 -4.46
CA HIS A 17 -4.56 -7.89 -5.51
C HIS A 17 -6.08 -7.73 -5.54
N LEU A 18 -6.83 -8.83 -5.40
CA LEU A 18 -8.30 -8.79 -5.31
C LEU A 18 -8.78 -7.93 -4.15
N LEU A 19 -8.19 -8.08 -2.96
CA LEU A 19 -8.57 -7.27 -1.79
C LEU A 19 -8.19 -5.79 -1.94
N ALA A 20 -7.03 -5.50 -2.56
CA ALA A 20 -6.62 -4.13 -2.86
C ALA A 20 -7.58 -3.49 -3.88
N ASP A 21 -8.03 -4.23 -4.89
CA ASP A 21 -8.98 -3.75 -5.88
C ASP A 21 -10.38 -3.51 -5.28
N CYS A 22 -10.87 -4.40 -4.42
CA CYS A 22 -12.11 -4.16 -3.68
C CYS A 22 -12.03 -2.92 -2.78
N PHE A 23 -10.91 -2.71 -2.09
CA PHE A 23 -10.69 -1.49 -1.31
C PHE A 23 -10.70 -0.24 -2.20
N ARG A 24 -9.97 -0.30 -3.33
CA ARG A 24 -9.90 0.78 -4.32
C ARG A 24 -11.29 1.16 -4.80
N GLN A 25 -12.08 0.19 -5.23
CA GLN A 25 -13.45 0.40 -5.70
C GLN A 25 -14.32 1.07 -4.63
N GLY A 26 -14.33 0.54 -3.40
CA GLY A 26 -15.14 1.13 -2.31
C GLY A 26 -14.70 2.54 -1.91
N ALA A 27 -13.40 2.83 -1.99
CA ALA A 27 -12.88 4.17 -1.71
C ALA A 27 -13.16 5.16 -2.85
N GLU A 28 -13.08 4.73 -4.11
CA GLU A 28 -13.47 5.52 -5.28
C GLU A 28 -14.97 5.85 -5.25
N GLU A 29 -15.83 4.87 -4.91
CA GLU A 29 -17.27 5.06 -4.71
C GLU A 29 -17.59 6.08 -3.61
N ALA A 30 -16.75 6.15 -2.57
CA ALA A 30 -16.84 7.16 -1.51
C ALA A 30 -16.31 8.55 -1.91
N GLY A 31 -15.91 8.74 -3.18
CA GLY A 31 -15.42 10.01 -3.71
C GLY A 31 -13.95 10.29 -3.36
N HIS A 32 -13.15 9.25 -3.09
CA HIS A 32 -11.71 9.38 -2.91
C HIS A 32 -10.95 9.08 -4.21
N ILE A 33 -9.74 9.65 -4.33
CA ILE A 33 -8.83 9.35 -5.43
C ILE A 33 -7.88 8.27 -4.91
N VAL A 34 -7.84 7.12 -5.56
CA VAL A 34 -6.99 6.00 -5.15
C VAL A 34 -5.92 5.76 -6.22
N GLU A 35 -4.67 5.72 -5.78
CA GLU A 35 -3.52 5.46 -6.63
C GLU A 35 -2.81 4.17 -6.17
N PRO A 36 -3.04 3.04 -6.87
CA PRO A 36 -2.31 1.81 -6.60
C PRO A 36 -0.88 1.90 -7.14
N ILE A 37 0.09 1.40 -6.37
CA ILE A 37 1.49 1.30 -6.71
C ILE A 37 1.93 -0.16 -6.54
N ASP A 38 2.33 -0.79 -7.64
CA ASP A 38 2.86 -2.15 -7.65
C ASP A 38 4.33 -2.15 -7.19
N VAL A 39 4.52 -2.22 -5.87
CA VAL A 39 5.86 -2.22 -5.25
C VAL A 39 6.57 -3.56 -5.47
N ALA A 40 5.81 -4.65 -5.63
CA ALA A 40 6.38 -5.98 -5.88
C ALA A 40 7.11 -6.10 -7.21
N HIS A 41 6.74 -5.29 -8.21
CA HIS A 41 7.35 -5.28 -9.54
C HIS A 41 8.09 -3.98 -9.86
N ALA A 42 8.17 -3.05 -8.91
CA ALA A 42 8.96 -1.83 -9.07
C ALA A 42 10.47 -2.16 -9.01
N ASN A 43 11.27 -1.41 -9.76
CA ASN A 43 12.72 -1.47 -9.68
C ASN A 43 13.18 -0.69 -8.45
N ILE A 44 13.22 -1.37 -7.29
CA ILE A 44 13.62 -0.78 -6.00
C ILE A 44 14.78 -1.59 -5.42
N HIS A 45 15.86 -0.89 -5.09
CA HIS A 45 17.04 -1.48 -4.47
C HIS A 45 17.02 -1.26 -2.95
N PRO A 46 17.58 -2.18 -2.14
CA PRO A 46 17.75 -1.96 -0.72
C PRO A 46 18.51 -0.66 -0.46
N CYS A 47 18.01 0.18 0.45
CA CYS A 47 18.69 1.42 0.81
C CYS A 47 20.08 1.12 1.37
N THR A 48 21.11 1.78 0.82
CA THR A 48 22.50 1.62 1.24
C THR A 48 22.86 2.45 2.47
N GLY A 49 21.95 3.29 2.96
CA GLY A 49 22.22 4.19 4.08
C GLY A 49 23.21 5.31 3.76
N CYS A 50 23.41 5.65 2.48
CA CYS A 50 24.35 6.70 2.05
C CYS A 50 23.94 8.13 2.45
N ILE A 51 22.69 8.34 2.87
CA ILE A 51 22.12 9.63 3.34
C ILE A 51 22.18 10.78 2.30
N HIS A 52 22.55 10.51 1.05
CA HIS A 52 22.56 11.53 0.00
C HIS A 52 21.19 12.20 -0.17
N CYS A 53 20.10 11.43 -0.07
CA CYS A 53 18.74 11.95 -0.14
C CYS A 53 18.27 12.78 1.07
N GLY A 54 19.05 12.81 2.15
CA GLY A 54 18.78 13.61 3.34
C GLY A 54 19.47 14.97 3.36
N TYR A 55 20.58 15.13 2.62
CA TYR A 55 21.42 16.33 2.68
C TYR A 55 21.66 16.99 1.31
N GLU A 56 21.80 16.21 0.25
CA GLU A 56 22.46 16.65 -0.98
C GLU A 56 21.58 16.55 -2.25
N GLY A 57 20.41 15.91 -2.19
CA GLY A 57 19.52 15.85 -3.35
C GLY A 57 18.58 14.65 -3.39
N PRO A 58 18.21 14.14 -4.58
CA PRO A 58 17.40 12.92 -4.75
C PRO A 58 18.21 11.65 -4.44
N CYS A 59 17.57 10.48 -4.41
CA CYS A 59 18.26 9.21 -4.13
C CYS A 59 19.40 8.92 -5.14
N ALA A 60 20.61 8.62 -4.63
CA ALA A 60 21.77 8.29 -5.47
C ALA A 60 21.60 6.97 -6.27
N GLN A 61 20.73 6.07 -5.82
CA GLN A 61 20.47 4.79 -6.50
C GLN A 61 19.67 4.95 -7.80
N LYS A 62 18.96 6.09 -7.97
CA LYS A 62 18.15 6.41 -9.15
C LYS A 62 17.18 5.29 -9.54
N ASP A 63 16.56 4.69 -8.53
CA ASP A 63 15.58 3.63 -8.65
C ASP A 63 14.15 4.21 -8.50
N ASP A 64 13.12 3.36 -8.54
CA ASP A 64 11.72 3.81 -8.55
C ASP A 64 11.27 4.47 -7.24
N VAL A 65 12.11 4.45 -6.20
CA VAL A 65 11.83 5.08 -4.89
C VAL A 65 11.55 6.56 -5.04
N GLU A 66 12.23 7.28 -5.95
CA GLU A 66 12.02 8.72 -6.11
C GLU A 66 10.59 9.04 -6.57
N GLY A 67 10.09 8.29 -7.56
CA GLY A 67 8.72 8.44 -8.06
C GLY A 67 7.67 8.02 -7.03
N ILE A 68 7.94 6.92 -6.32
CA ILE A 68 7.04 6.41 -5.26
C ILE A 68 6.99 7.39 -4.08
N ARG A 69 8.13 7.98 -3.70
CA ARG A 69 8.23 8.95 -2.61
C ARG A 69 7.37 10.18 -2.87
N GLY A 70 7.36 10.72 -4.09
CA GLY A 70 6.49 11.86 -4.44
C GLY A 70 5.00 11.54 -4.30
N LYS A 71 4.59 10.32 -4.65
CA LYS A 71 3.21 9.85 -4.49
C LYS A 71 2.85 9.71 -3.01
N ILE A 72 3.73 9.12 -2.22
CA ILE A 72 3.57 8.96 -0.76
C ILE A 72 3.44 10.32 -0.07
N LEU A 73 4.33 11.27 -0.38
CA LEU A 73 4.34 12.60 0.25
C LEU A 73 3.12 13.46 -0.10
N SER A 74 2.48 13.18 -1.23
CA SER A 74 1.24 13.87 -1.65
C SER A 74 -0.04 13.17 -1.22
N ALA A 75 0.05 11.99 -0.58
CA ALA A 75 -1.11 11.23 -0.15
C ALA A 75 -1.62 11.68 1.23
N ASP A 76 -2.94 11.71 1.37
CA ASP A 76 -3.62 11.92 2.66
C ASP A 76 -3.66 10.61 3.49
N MET A 77 -3.60 9.46 2.80
CA MET A 77 -3.64 8.13 3.40
C MET A 77 -2.79 7.14 2.61
N MET A 78 -2.14 6.23 3.32
CA MET A 78 -1.45 5.08 2.75
C MET A 78 -2.12 3.77 3.17
N VAL A 79 -2.12 2.79 2.29
CA VAL A 79 -2.62 1.43 2.52
C VAL A 79 -1.56 0.44 2.07
N PHE A 80 -1.26 -0.57 2.89
CA PHE A 80 -0.30 -1.62 2.55
C PHE A 80 -1.03 -2.93 2.29
N ALA A 81 -0.99 -3.36 1.03
CA ALA A 81 -1.54 -4.64 0.60
C ALA A 81 -0.39 -5.64 0.45
N THR A 82 -0.10 -6.39 1.52
CA THR A 82 0.99 -7.39 1.53
C THR A 82 0.43 -8.80 1.70
N PRO A 83 0.99 -9.80 0.99
CA PRO A 83 0.62 -11.20 1.23
C PRO A 83 1.17 -11.66 2.59
N LEU A 84 0.39 -12.47 3.32
CA LEU A 84 0.93 -13.21 4.47
C LEU A 84 1.29 -14.63 4.05
N TYR A 85 2.58 -14.92 4.04
CA TYR A 85 3.09 -16.26 3.86
C TYR A 85 3.40 -16.86 5.25
N SER A 86 2.43 -17.56 5.85
CA SER A 86 2.68 -18.36 7.06
C SER A 86 3.11 -19.77 6.67
N ARG A 87 4.19 -20.27 7.28
CA ARG A 87 4.74 -21.62 7.03
C ARG A 87 3.84 -22.77 7.52
N GLU A 88 2.91 -22.51 8.44
CA GLU A 88 2.13 -23.56 9.12
C GLU A 88 0.70 -23.73 8.59
N GLN A 89 0.25 -22.86 7.68
CA GLN A 89 -1.13 -22.85 7.22
C GLN A 89 -1.19 -23.17 5.73
N ARG A 90 -1.85 -24.27 5.37
CA ARG A 90 -2.16 -24.67 3.98
C ARG A 90 -3.07 -23.66 3.25
N ALA A 91 -3.58 -22.65 3.96
CA ALA A 91 -4.41 -21.58 3.45
C ALA A 91 -3.63 -20.26 3.37
N LYS A 92 -3.53 -19.69 2.15
CA LYS A 92 -2.98 -18.37 1.87
C LYS A 92 -3.88 -17.30 2.51
N ARG A 93 -3.73 -17.04 3.82
CA ARG A 93 -4.41 -15.91 4.46
C ARG A 93 -3.79 -14.63 3.94
N THR A 94 -4.61 -13.66 3.55
CA THR A 94 -4.15 -12.33 3.15
C THR A 94 -4.53 -11.36 4.25
N CYS A 95 -3.61 -10.51 4.69
CA CYS A 95 -3.91 -9.43 5.62
C CYS A 95 -3.66 -8.10 4.92
N LEU A 96 -4.73 -7.35 4.68
CA LEU A 96 -4.63 -5.95 4.30
C LEU A 96 -4.26 -5.18 5.57
N HIS A 97 -3.00 -4.80 5.71
CA HIS A 97 -2.59 -3.90 6.78
C HIS A 97 -2.89 -2.47 6.34
N VAL A 98 -4.05 -1.96 6.74
CA VAL A 98 -4.33 -0.53 6.67
C VAL A 98 -3.53 0.13 7.79
N HIS A 99 -2.28 0.48 7.53
CA HIS A 99 -1.56 1.43 8.37
C HIS A 99 -2.00 2.83 8.00
N LEU A 100 -2.90 3.36 8.82
CA LEU A 100 -3.33 4.75 8.77
C LEU A 100 -2.20 5.65 9.30
N ALA A 101 -1.14 5.83 8.52
CA ALA A 101 -0.10 6.81 8.80
C ALA A 101 -0.66 8.19 8.41
N THR A 102 -1.52 8.75 9.25
CA THR A 102 -1.99 10.14 9.11
C THR A 102 -0.82 11.04 9.48
N ALA A 103 -0.15 11.64 8.48
CA ALA A 103 0.60 12.86 8.72
C ALA A 103 -0.44 13.97 8.98
N ALA A 104 -0.83 14.10 10.25
CA ALA A 104 -1.73 15.11 10.83
C ALA A 104 -3.26 14.94 10.59
N ARG A 105 -3.94 14.67 11.72
CA ARG A 105 -5.36 14.91 12.05
C ARG A 105 -6.45 14.15 11.26
N VAL A 106 -7.17 13.25 11.94
CA VAL A 106 -8.61 13.39 12.29
C VAL A 106 -9.13 12.08 12.94
N LYS A 107 -9.95 12.25 13.98
CA LYS A 107 -10.73 11.23 14.72
C LYS A 107 -11.58 10.36 13.78
N TYR A 108 -11.57 9.04 13.96
CA TYR A 108 -12.60 8.14 13.39
C TYR A 108 -13.61 7.72 14.48
N PRO A 109 -14.93 7.81 14.21
CA PRO A 109 -15.88 6.86 14.75
C PRO A 109 -15.88 5.58 13.88
N ALA A 110 -16.09 4.45 14.55
CA ALA A 110 -16.06 3.10 14.02
C ALA A 110 -17.02 2.87 12.86
N ALA A 111 -16.52 2.73 11.63
CA ALA A 111 -17.30 2.25 10.49
C ALA A 111 -16.39 1.68 9.41
N LEU A 112 -15.67 0.58 9.67
CA LEU A 112 -15.04 -0.25 8.64
C LEU A 112 -14.67 -1.61 9.24
N LEU A 113 -15.70 -2.35 9.66
CA LEU A 113 -15.57 -3.73 10.11
C LEU A 113 -16.81 -4.50 9.69
N ARG A 114 -17.01 -4.63 8.37
CA ARG A 114 -18.08 -5.48 7.83
C ARG A 114 -17.90 -5.88 6.35
N CYS A 115 -16.71 -6.31 5.96
CA CYS A 115 -16.61 -7.25 4.83
C CYS A 115 -16.66 -8.66 5.42
N LYS A 116 -17.87 -9.21 5.56
CA LYS A 116 -18.05 -10.63 5.83
C LYS A 116 -17.57 -11.40 4.60
N PHE A 117 -16.56 -12.24 4.83
CA PHE A 117 -16.08 -13.26 3.91
C PHE A 117 -17.15 -14.34 3.80
N ASP A 118 -17.90 -14.36 2.69
CA ASP A 118 -18.53 -15.57 2.17
C ASP A 118 -17.94 -15.76 0.77
N ALA A 119 -16.94 -16.63 0.69
CA ALA A 119 -16.45 -17.18 -0.57
C ALA A 119 -16.82 -18.68 -0.59
N PRO A 120 -17.26 -19.22 -1.74
CA PRO A 120 -17.70 -20.60 -1.88
C PRO A 120 -16.59 -21.63 -1.62
#